data_AF-A0A2X2KM26-F1
#
_entry.id   AF-A0A2X2KM26-F1
#
_cell.length_a   1.000
_cell.length_b   1.000
_cell.length_c   1.000
_cell.angle_alpha   90.00
_cell.angle_beta   90.00
_cell.angle_gamma   90.00
#
_symmetry.space_group_name_H-M   'P 1'
#
loop_
_entity.id
_entity.type
_entity.pdbx_description
1 polymer ?
#
loop_
_entity_poly.entity_id
_entity_poly.type
_entity_poly.pdbx_seq_one_letter_code
_entity_poly.pdbx_strand_id
1 'polypeptide(L)'
;MKSGIALGGDLNIIKTENNGVFLSYYLNNKKKMEIANLAQGISVVHLYSSQLATLTLSFPKLKEQNRISTFLALFDERIQTQNKIIKQLETLIKGLYQKIFELNRFQFSILPLKSLCTIKKGEQINASKLSETGIYYVMNGGILPSGYHSEYNSDAEIISISEGGNSCGYVQYNHTKFWSGGHCYTLNNIDKIIKNKYLYYYLKANENKIMALRVGSGYPIFKNLLWKNLK
;
A
#
# COMPACT_ATOMS: atom_id res chain seq x y z
N MET A 1 -18.21 -6.52 32.98
CA MET A 1 -17.37 -7.20 31.98
C MET A 1 -17.84 -8.64 31.86
N LYS A 2 -17.81 -9.24 30.67
CA LYS A 2 -18.10 -10.68 30.52
C LYS A 2 -16.98 -11.50 31.18
N SER A 3 -17.30 -12.71 31.65
CA SER A 3 -16.31 -13.65 32.17
C SER A 3 -15.26 -13.98 31.10
N GLY A 4 -13.98 -14.11 31.49
CA GLY A 4 -12.87 -14.45 30.60
C GLY A 4 -12.18 -13.28 29.89
N ILE A 5 -12.50 -12.02 30.22
CA ILE A 5 -11.83 -10.84 29.65
C ILE A 5 -10.76 -10.32 30.63
N ALA A 6 -9.49 -10.32 30.22
CA ALA A 6 -8.39 -9.63 30.90
C ALA A 6 -8.12 -8.29 30.21
N LEU A 7 -7.87 -7.23 30.99
CA LEU A 7 -7.51 -5.91 30.50
C LEU A 7 -6.06 -5.61 30.84
N GLY A 8 -5.29 -5.14 29.86
CA GLY A 8 -3.91 -4.70 30.06
C GLY A 8 -3.82 -3.44 30.91
N GLY A 9 -2.71 -3.25 31.61
CA GLY A 9 -2.49 -2.13 32.54
C GLY A 9 -2.54 -0.74 31.89
N ASP A 10 -2.25 -0.65 30.59
CA ASP A 10 -2.28 0.61 29.83
C ASP A 10 -3.66 0.98 29.26
N LEU A 11 -4.70 0.17 29.52
CA LEU A 11 -6.04 0.44 29.03
C LEU A 11 -6.80 1.41 29.95
N ASN A 12 -7.29 2.49 29.35
CA ASN A 12 -8.22 3.40 29.98
C ASN A 12 -9.67 2.98 29.67
N ILE A 13 -10.46 2.67 30.69
CA ILE A 13 -11.90 2.39 30.54
C ILE A 13 -12.69 3.65 30.84
N ILE A 14 -13.34 4.20 29.83
CA ILE A 14 -14.26 5.34 30.01
C ILE A 14 -15.67 4.80 30.21
N LYS A 15 -16.21 4.95 31.42
CA LYS A 15 -17.63 4.72 31.70
C LYS A 15 -18.36 6.04 31.55
N THR A 16 -19.44 6.06 30.79
CA THR A 16 -20.20 7.28 30.52
C THR A 16 -21.68 6.97 30.34
N GLU A 17 -22.54 7.93 30.71
CA GLU A 17 -23.97 7.92 30.41
C GLU A 17 -24.26 8.41 28.98
N ASN A 18 -23.24 8.97 28.29
CA ASN A 18 -23.33 9.39 26.90
C ASN A 18 -23.28 8.21 25.93
N ASN A 19 -23.59 8.44 24.66
CA ASN A 19 -23.42 7.41 23.64
C ASN A 19 -21.90 7.14 23.43
N GLY A 20 -21.45 5.92 23.79
CA GLY A 20 -20.04 5.55 23.72
C GLY A 20 -19.46 5.54 22.30
N VAL A 21 -20.27 5.24 21.27
CA VAL A 21 -19.85 5.28 19.87
C VAL A 21 -19.62 6.71 19.41
N PHE A 22 -20.55 7.62 19.75
CA PHE A 22 -20.37 9.05 19.52
C PHE A 22 -19.10 9.57 20.22
N LEU A 23 -18.92 9.21 21.50
CA LEU A 23 -17.75 9.61 22.27
C LEU A 23 -16.46 9.11 21.63
N SER A 24 -16.44 7.87 21.14
CA SER A 24 -15.29 7.32 20.40
C SER A 24 -14.94 8.17 19.17
N TYR A 25 -15.91 8.50 18.32
CA TYR A 25 -15.67 9.36 17.17
C TYR A 25 -15.20 10.76 17.57
N TYR A 26 -15.81 11.33 18.62
CA TYR A 26 -15.48 12.67 19.11
C TYR A 26 -14.05 12.74 19.64
N LEU A 27 -13.62 11.75 20.44
CA LEU A 27 -12.27 11.68 20.99
C LEU A 27 -11.22 11.44 19.90
N ASN A 28 -11.47 10.50 19.00
CA ASN A 28 -10.52 10.13 17.95
C ASN A 28 -10.36 11.17 16.83
N ASN A 29 -11.29 12.12 16.72
CA ASN A 29 -11.26 13.14 15.68
C ASN A 29 -11.21 14.55 16.26
N LYS A 30 -12.31 15.03 16.85
CA LYS A 30 -12.41 16.42 17.32
C LYS A 30 -11.39 16.73 18.43
N LYS A 31 -11.12 15.77 19.32
CA LYS A 31 -10.17 15.93 20.43
C LYS A 31 -8.80 15.29 20.17
N LYS A 32 -8.54 14.79 18.97
CA LYS A 32 -7.30 14.07 18.63
C LYS A 32 -6.04 14.88 18.98
N MET A 33 -6.00 16.15 18.60
CA MET A 33 -4.84 17.01 18.85
C MET A 33 -4.68 17.38 20.32
N GLU A 34 -5.79 17.65 21.02
CA GLU A 34 -5.75 17.92 22.47
C GLU A 34 -5.25 16.69 23.24
N ILE A 35 -5.74 15.50 22.88
CA ILE A 35 -5.28 14.23 23.45
C ILE A 35 -3.79 14.00 23.15
N ALA A 36 -3.35 14.26 21.92
CA ALA A 36 -1.95 14.12 21.53
C ALA A 36 -1.03 15.05 22.34
N ASN A 37 -1.47 16.29 22.61
CA ASN A 37 -0.72 17.26 23.42
C ASN A 37 -0.66 16.91 24.91
N LEU A 38 -1.64 16.15 25.42
CA LEU A 38 -1.63 15.66 26.81
C LEU A 38 -0.67 14.49 27.01
N ALA A 39 -0.38 13.76 25.95
CA ALA A 39 0.46 12.58 26.02
C ALA A 39 1.94 13.00 26.19
N GLN A 40 2.62 12.46 27.21
CA GLN A 40 3.98 12.87 27.61
C GLN A 40 5.00 11.76 27.32
N GLY A 41 6.25 12.14 27.03
CA GLY A 41 7.40 11.25 26.81
C GLY A 41 8.00 11.35 25.41
N ILE A 42 9.32 11.21 25.29
CA ILE A 42 10.06 11.34 24.01
C ILE A 42 10.09 10.00 23.25
N SER A 43 10.26 8.87 23.97
CA SER A 43 10.41 7.53 23.37
C SER A 43 9.21 6.61 23.61
N VAL A 44 8.51 6.79 24.74
CA VAL A 44 7.25 6.09 25.05
C VAL A 44 6.24 7.13 25.50
N VAL A 45 5.22 7.33 24.68
CA VAL A 45 4.17 8.31 24.92
C VAL A 45 3.10 7.62 25.76
N HIS A 46 3.04 7.95 27.05
CA HIS A 46 2.00 7.45 27.94
C HIS A 46 0.92 8.52 28.16
N LEU A 47 -0.33 8.07 28.12
CA LEU A 47 -1.50 8.88 28.41
C LEU A 47 -2.21 8.33 29.65
N TYR A 48 -2.02 9.01 30.77
CA TYR A 48 -2.58 8.60 32.06
C TYR A 48 -4.07 8.96 32.15
N SER A 49 -4.85 8.15 32.88
CA SER A 49 -6.28 8.42 33.11
C SER A 49 -6.54 9.80 33.72
N SER A 50 -5.64 10.25 34.60
CA SER A 50 -5.69 11.57 35.24
C SER A 50 -5.59 12.72 34.24
N GLN A 51 -4.80 12.56 33.18
CA GLN A 51 -4.68 13.56 32.11
C GLN A 51 -5.90 13.56 31.20
N LEU A 52 -6.43 12.38 30.87
CA LEU A 52 -7.68 12.28 30.11
C LEU A 52 -8.85 12.95 30.85
N ALA A 53 -8.86 12.88 32.18
CA ALA A 53 -9.89 13.50 33.01
C ALA A 53 -9.89 15.04 32.96
N THR A 54 -8.81 15.69 32.51
CA THR A 54 -8.75 17.16 32.37
C THR A 54 -9.34 17.66 31.05
N LEU A 55 -9.65 16.77 30.11
CA LEU A 55 -10.24 17.15 28.83
C LEU A 55 -11.59 17.82 29.04
N THR A 56 -11.71 19.04 28.53
CA THR A 56 -13.00 19.73 28.50
C THR A 56 -13.80 19.27 27.28
N LEU A 57 -14.91 18.57 27.53
CA LEU A 57 -15.77 18.00 26.50
C LEU A 57 -17.11 18.76 26.46
N SER A 58 -17.61 19.02 25.26
CA SER A 58 -18.93 19.63 25.04
C SER A 58 -19.72 18.70 24.13
N PHE A 59 -20.94 18.35 24.57
CA PHE A 59 -21.75 17.33 23.91
C PHE A 59 -23.16 17.84 23.59
N PRO A 60 -23.73 17.42 22.46
CA PRO A 60 -25.15 17.62 22.20
C PRO A 60 -25.98 16.67 23.07
N LYS A 61 -27.31 16.84 23.09
CA LYS A 61 -28.22 15.94 23.81
C LYS A 61 -28.10 14.49 23.29
N LEU A 62 -28.37 13.50 24.16
CA LEU A 62 -28.29 12.06 23.84
C LEU A 62 -28.96 11.66 22.52
N LYS A 63 -30.16 12.21 22.23
CA LYS A 63 -30.87 11.94 20.97
C LYS A 63 -30.02 12.29 19.75
N GLU A 64 -29.31 13.41 19.79
CA GLU A 64 -28.47 13.86 18.69
C GLU A 64 -27.16 13.06 18.63
N GLN A 65 -26.58 12.72 19.79
CA GLN A 65 -25.43 11.82 19.83
C GLN A 65 -25.74 10.47 19.15
N ASN A 66 -26.93 9.90 19.40
CA ASN A 66 -27.39 8.66 18.76
C ASN A 66 -27.55 8.81 17.24
N ARG A 67 -28.07 9.96 16.76
CA ARG A 67 -28.20 10.22 15.31
C ARG A 67 -26.84 10.31 14.64
N ILE A 68 -25.92 11.07 15.23
CA ILE A 68 -24.55 11.23 14.72
C ILE A 68 -23.80 9.90 14.74
N SER A 69 -23.85 9.15 15.85
CA SER A 69 -23.15 7.87 15.97
C SER A 69 -23.67 6.83 14.99
N THR A 70 -25.00 6.75 14.81
CA THR A 70 -25.62 5.86 13.82
C THR A 70 -25.15 6.23 12.41
N PHE A 71 -25.17 7.51 12.05
CA PHE A 71 -24.74 7.96 10.74
C PHE A 71 -23.26 7.67 10.46
N LEU A 72 -22.36 7.96 11.41
CA LEU A 72 -20.93 7.66 11.26
C LEU A 72 -20.65 6.16 11.21
N ALA A 73 -21.36 5.35 12.01
CA ALA A 73 -21.24 3.89 11.97
C ALA A 73 -21.58 3.28 10.61
N LEU A 74 -22.49 3.88 9.83
CA LEU A 74 -22.77 3.44 8.46
C LEU A 74 -21.55 3.58 7.53
N PHE A 75 -20.72 4.61 7.70
CA PHE A 75 -19.49 4.76 6.92
C PHE A 75 -18.46 3.71 7.31
N ASP A 76 -18.27 3.45 8.60
CA ASP A 76 -17.36 2.41 9.08
C ASP A 76 -17.79 1.02 8.57
N GLU A 77 -19.08 0.70 8.62
CA GLU A 77 -19.64 -0.53 8.05
C GLU A 77 -19.37 -0.63 6.54
N ARG A 78 -19.55 0.48 5.81
CA ARG A 78 -19.26 0.54 4.37
C ARG A 78 -17.78 0.33 4.09
N ILE A 79 -16.89 0.97 4.82
CA ILE A 79 -15.43 0.82 4.69
C ILE A 79 -15.02 -0.64 4.96
N GLN A 80 -15.51 -1.23 6.04
CA GLN A 80 -15.23 -2.63 6.37
C GLN A 80 -15.72 -3.59 5.28
N THR A 81 -16.92 -3.37 4.76
CA THR A 81 -17.48 -4.17 3.67
C THR A 81 -16.65 -4.06 2.40
N GLN A 82 -16.25 -2.84 2.02
CA GLN A 82 -15.41 -2.61 0.84
C GLN A 82 -14.03 -3.26 0.99
N ASN A 83 -13.40 -3.16 2.16
CA ASN A 83 -12.13 -3.84 2.44
C ASN A 83 -12.25 -5.37 2.31
N LYS A 84 -13.37 -5.96 2.75
CA LYS A 84 -13.63 -7.39 2.56
C LYS A 84 -13.78 -7.76 1.09
N ILE A 85 -14.49 -6.95 0.31
CA ILE A 85 -14.65 -7.14 -1.15
C ILE A 85 -13.29 -7.07 -1.85
N ILE A 86 -12.46 -6.05 -1.54
CA ILE A 86 -11.11 -5.91 -2.11
C ILE A 86 -10.29 -7.17 -1.84
N LYS A 87 -10.25 -7.64 -0.60
CA LYS A 87 -9.52 -8.87 -0.23
C LYS A 87 -10.03 -10.11 -0.99
N GLN A 88 -11.34 -10.22 -1.19
CA GLN A 88 -11.93 -11.31 -1.97
C GLN A 88 -11.55 -11.24 -3.45
N LEU A 89 -11.53 -10.04 -4.04
CA LEU A 89 -11.12 -9.83 -5.44
C LEU A 89 -9.63 -10.12 -5.66
N GLU A 90 -8.77 -9.67 -4.74
CA GLU A 90 -7.34 -10.00 -4.76
C GLU A 90 -7.11 -11.52 -4.70
N THR A 91 -7.85 -12.21 -3.81
CA THR A 91 -7.80 -13.66 -3.68
C THR A 91 -8.30 -14.36 -4.94
N LEU A 92 -9.39 -13.87 -5.53
CA LEU A 92 -9.96 -14.41 -6.76
C LEU A 92 -8.97 -14.27 -7.92
N ILE A 93 -8.39 -13.09 -8.12
CA ILE A 93 -7.38 -12.84 -9.16
C ILE A 93 -6.18 -13.78 -9.00
N LYS A 94 -5.69 -13.96 -7.77
CA LYS A 94 -4.60 -14.90 -7.48
C LYS A 94 -4.97 -16.34 -7.86
N GLY A 95 -6.16 -16.79 -7.50
CA GLY A 95 -6.65 -18.13 -7.85
C GLY A 95 -6.89 -18.32 -9.35
N LEU A 96 -7.33 -17.27 -10.06
CA LEU A 96 -7.49 -17.29 -11.51
C LEU A 96 -6.13 -17.43 -12.21
N TYR A 97 -5.09 -16.72 -11.75
CA TYR A 97 -3.76 -16.87 -12.33
C TYR A 97 -3.21 -18.28 -12.18
N GLN A 98 -3.34 -18.88 -11.00
CA GLN A 98 -2.95 -20.28 -10.78
C GLN A 98 -3.68 -21.20 -11.76
N LYS A 99 -5.01 -21.07 -11.88
CA LYS A 99 -5.78 -21.86 -12.84
C LYS A 99 -5.38 -21.61 -14.30
N ILE A 100 -5.11 -20.37 -14.71
CA ILE A 100 -4.79 -20.07 -16.12
C ILE A 100 -3.40 -20.59 -16.51
N PHE A 101 -2.41 -20.39 -15.64
CA PHE A 101 -1.01 -20.66 -15.96
C PHE A 101 -0.48 -22.03 -15.47
N GLU A 102 -1.16 -22.70 -14.54
CA GLU A 102 -0.73 -24.02 -14.01
C GLU A 102 -1.55 -25.20 -14.58
N LEU A 103 -2.67 -24.94 -15.26
CA LEU A 103 -3.38 -26.00 -15.96
C LEU A 103 -2.56 -26.42 -17.19
N ASN A 104 -2.27 -27.73 -17.31
CA ASN A 104 -1.70 -28.40 -18.48
C ASN A 104 -2.57 -28.29 -19.76
N ARG A 105 -3.45 -27.29 -19.83
CA ARG A 105 -4.31 -26.97 -20.97
C ARG A 105 -3.56 -26.31 -22.11
N PHE A 106 -2.43 -25.68 -21.84
CA PHE A 106 -1.64 -24.97 -22.83
C PHE A 106 -0.22 -25.51 -22.86
N GLN A 107 0.33 -25.66 -24.07
CA GLN A 107 1.75 -25.92 -24.26
C GLN A 107 2.48 -24.57 -24.20
N PHE A 108 3.25 -24.37 -23.14
CA PHE A 108 4.03 -23.15 -22.97
C PHE A 108 5.45 -23.33 -23.49
N SER A 109 5.92 -22.38 -24.30
CA SER A 109 7.35 -22.24 -24.60
C SER A 109 8.01 -21.39 -23.52
N ILE A 110 9.12 -21.86 -22.96
CA ILE A 110 9.88 -21.14 -21.95
C ILE A 110 10.87 -20.22 -22.68
N LEU A 111 10.69 -18.91 -22.52
CA LEU A 111 11.56 -17.88 -23.11
C LEU A 111 12.14 -17.00 -22.00
N PRO A 112 13.45 -16.69 -22.02
CA PRO A 112 14.03 -15.75 -21.07
C PRO A 112 13.41 -14.35 -21.21
N LEU A 113 13.09 -13.66 -20.12
CA LEU A 113 12.52 -12.30 -20.19
C LEU A 113 13.37 -11.33 -21.03
N LYS A 114 14.71 -11.45 -20.94
CA LYS A 114 15.67 -10.65 -21.73
C LYS A 114 15.57 -10.84 -23.25
N SER A 115 15.03 -11.97 -23.73
CA SER A 115 14.83 -12.18 -25.17
C SER A 115 13.54 -11.53 -25.67
N LEU A 116 12.63 -11.19 -24.75
CA LEU A 116 11.34 -10.57 -25.08
C LEU A 116 11.36 -9.05 -24.96
N CYS A 117 12.32 -8.45 -24.25
CA CYS A 117 12.33 -7.01 -24.01
C CYS A 117 13.71 -6.48 -23.61
N THR A 118 13.87 -5.16 -23.71
CA THR A 118 15.02 -4.42 -23.19
C THR A 118 14.73 -3.92 -21.79
N ILE A 119 15.55 -4.29 -20.81
CA ILE A 119 15.41 -3.84 -19.42
C ILE A 119 16.28 -2.59 -19.23
N LYS A 120 15.65 -1.45 -18.93
CA LYS A 120 16.33 -0.17 -18.68
C LYS A 120 16.24 0.18 -17.20
N LYS A 121 17.36 0.58 -16.59
CA LYS A 121 17.37 1.18 -15.25
C LYS A 121 17.01 2.66 -15.36
N GLY A 122 16.15 3.13 -14.46
CA GLY A 122 15.78 4.55 -14.38
C GLY A 122 16.92 5.45 -13.90
N GLU A 123 16.62 6.74 -13.85
CA GLU A 123 17.60 7.80 -13.57
C GLU A 123 17.37 8.43 -12.20
N GLN A 124 18.44 8.62 -11.43
CA GLN A 124 18.36 9.21 -10.09
C GLN A 124 17.80 10.64 -10.17
N ILE A 125 16.82 10.93 -9.33
CA ILE A 125 16.28 12.27 -9.13
C ILE A 125 16.33 12.64 -7.65
N ASN A 126 16.70 13.89 -7.35
CA ASN A 126 16.76 14.40 -5.99
C ASN A 126 15.36 14.79 -5.50
N ALA A 127 15.06 14.54 -4.23
CA ALA A 127 13.76 14.87 -3.63
C ALA A 127 13.41 16.36 -3.76
N SER A 128 14.41 17.26 -3.75
CA SER A 128 14.21 18.70 -3.95
C SER A 128 13.66 19.09 -5.32
N LYS A 129 13.71 18.19 -6.31
CA LYS A 129 13.12 18.39 -7.64
C LYS A 129 11.72 17.81 -7.77
N LEU A 130 11.19 17.18 -6.71
CA LEU A 130 9.87 16.58 -6.72
C LEU A 130 8.83 17.57 -6.20
N SER A 131 7.65 17.52 -6.81
CA SER A 131 6.46 18.25 -6.35
C SER A 131 5.42 17.26 -5.80
N GLU A 132 4.54 17.74 -4.92
CA GLU A 132 3.36 16.98 -4.46
C GLU A 132 2.31 16.82 -5.57
N THR A 133 2.33 17.68 -6.58
CA THR A 133 1.43 17.66 -7.73
C THR A 133 2.18 17.86 -9.04
N GLY A 134 1.71 17.29 -10.14
CA GLY A 134 2.31 17.46 -11.45
C GLY A 134 1.77 16.51 -12.50
N ILE A 135 2.36 16.56 -13.69
CA ILE A 135 1.87 15.83 -14.88
C ILE A 135 2.38 14.38 -14.88
N TYR A 136 3.67 14.19 -14.55
CA TYR A 136 4.31 12.87 -14.58
C TYR A 136 4.68 12.46 -13.16
N TYR A 137 4.16 11.32 -12.73
CA TYR A 137 4.54 10.74 -11.44
C TYR A 137 5.95 10.16 -11.51
N VAL A 138 6.63 10.09 -10.37
CA VAL A 138 7.98 9.56 -10.24
C VAL A 138 7.93 8.21 -9.52
N MET A 139 8.31 7.14 -10.19
CA MET A 139 8.46 5.82 -9.58
C MET A 139 9.92 5.52 -9.25
N ASN A 140 10.21 5.25 -7.98
CA ASN A 140 11.48 4.71 -7.51
C ASN A 140 11.29 3.23 -7.09
N GLY A 141 11.91 2.80 -5.99
CA GLY A 141 11.80 1.45 -5.46
C GLY A 141 10.52 1.18 -4.64
N GLY A 142 9.56 2.10 -4.59
CA GLY A 142 8.31 1.93 -3.85
C GLY A 142 7.19 1.29 -4.69
N ILE A 143 6.05 1.04 -4.04
CA ILE A 143 4.78 0.65 -4.73
C ILE A 143 3.89 1.85 -5.05
N LEU A 144 4.21 3.03 -4.50
CA LEU A 144 3.56 4.30 -4.75
C LEU A 144 4.56 5.31 -5.31
N PRO A 145 4.10 6.32 -6.06
CA PRO A 145 4.97 7.40 -6.53
C PRO A 145 5.69 8.12 -5.38
N SER A 146 6.92 8.55 -5.62
CA SER A 146 7.70 9.39 -4.70
C SER A 146 7.33 10.88 -4.77
N GLY A 147 6.50 11.27 -5.74
CA GLY A 147 6.15 12.64 -6.06
C GLY A 147 5.92 12.79 -7.57
N TYR A 148 5.94 14.03 -8.05
CA TYR A 148 5.75 14.37 -9.46
C TYR A 148 6.91 15.20 -10.00
N HIS A 149 7.09 15.15 -11.32
CA HIS A 149 8.08 15.90 -12.07
C HIS A 149 7.45 16.46 -13.37
N SER A 150 8.02 17.54 -13.90
CA SER A 150 7.56 18.18 -15.14
C SER A 150 7.94 17.40 -16.40
N GLU A 151 8.97 16.57 -16.31
CA GLU A 151 9.49 15.73 -17.40
C GLU A 151 9.29 14.24 -17.13
N TYR A 152 9.28 13.45 -18.19
CA TYR A 152 9.22 11.99 -18.15
C TYR A 152 10.44 11.41 -18.86
N ASN A 153 10.83 10.19 -18.50
CA ASN A 153 11.92 9.45 -19.17
C ASN A 153 11.49 8.03 -19.59
N SER A 154 10.22 7.69 -19.36
CA SER A 154 9.62 6.39 -19.62
C SER A 154 8.22 6.56 -20.20
N ASP A 155 7.92 5.81 -21.24
CA ASP A 155 6.65 5.88 -21.96
C ASP A 155 5.48 5.26 -21.19
N ALA A 156 4.27 5.52 -21.67
CA ALA A 156 3.04 4.91 -21.18
C ALA A 156 2.89 3.45 -21.66
N GLU A 157 2.00 2.71 -21.03
CA GLU A 157 1.63 1.32 -21.35
C GLU A 157 2.82 0.33 -21.28
N ILE A 158 3.75 0.57 -20.34
CA ILE A 158 4.89 -0.30 -20.08
C ILE A 158 4.89 -0.83 -18.64
N ILE A 159 5.71 -1.86 -18.43
CA ILE A 159 5.88 -2.51 -17.13
C ILE A 159 7.10 -1.91 -16.43
N SER A 160 6.97 -1.64 -15.13
CA SER A 160 8.10 -1.37 -14.26
C SER A 160 8.23 -2.40 -13.15
N ILE A 161 9.46 -2.57 -12.66
CA ILE A 161 9.80 -3.48 -11.56
C ILE A 161 10.67 -2.72 -10.57
N SER A 162 10.27 -2.69 -9.30
CA SER A 162 11.04 -2.04 -8.24
C SER A 162 12.37 -2.78 -7.99
N GLU A 163 13.47 -2.03 -7.92
CA GLU A 163 14.79 -2.57 -7.61
C GLU A 163 15.05 -2.71 -6.10
N GLY A 164 14.46 -1.84 -5.27
CA GLY A 164 15.01 -1.55 -3.93
C GLY A 164 14.01 -1.64 -2.77
N GLY A 165 14.55 -1.94 -1.58
CA GLY A 165 13.80 -1.93 -0.32
C GLY A 165 12.81 -3.08 -0.16
N ASN A 166 11.82 -2.92 0.71
CA ASN A 166 10.82 -3.96 0.99
C ASN A 166 9.99 -4.33 -0.26
N SER A 167 9.91 -3.43 -1.23
CA SER A 167 9.14 -3.61 -2.46
C SER A 167 9.98 -4.14 -3.62
N CYS A 168 11.26 -4.49 -3.40
CA CYS A 168 12.12 -5.09 -4.42
C CYS A 168 11.41 -6.27 -5.10
N GLY A 169 11.25 -6.20 -6.42
CA GLY A 169 10.53 -7.17 -7.23
C GLY A 169 9.04 -6.88 -7.46
N TYR A 170 8.49 -5.80 -6.90
CA TYR A 170 7.11 -5.35 -7.16
C TYR A 170 6.93 -4.98 -8.63
N VAL A 171 5.91 -5.56 -9.26
CA VAL A 171 5.58 -5.40 -10.68
C VAL A 171 4.41 -4.42 -10.81
N GLN A 172 4.61 -3.38 -11.62
CA GLN A 172 3.64 -2.34 -11.89
C GLN A 172 3.41 -2.18 -13.38
N TYR A 173 2.16 -1.91 -13.75
CA TYR A 173 1.82 -1.44 -15.09
C TYR A 173 1.61 0.07 -15.05
N ASN A 174 2.25 0.79 -15.98
CA ASN A 174 2.25 2.24 -16.03
C ASN A 174 1.37 2.69 -17.18
N HIS A 175 0.19 3.26 -16.89
CA HIS A 175 -0.79 3.66 -17.91
C HIS A 175 -0.48 4.99 -18.58
N THR A 176 0.31 5.84 -17.92
CA THR A 176 0.73 7.14 -18.43
C THR A 176 2.24 7.21 -18.46
N LYS A 177 2.77 8.16 -19.21
CA LYS A 177 4.19 8.51 -19.15
C LYS A 177 4.57 8.87 -17.71
N PHE A 178 5.81 8.55 -17.33
CA PHE A 178 6.28 8.74 -15.98
C PHE A 178 7.80 8.91 -15.94
N TRP A 179 8.32 9.36 -14.80
CA TRP A 179 9.75 9.31 -14.51
C TRP A 179 10.08 8.01 -13.80
N SER A 180 10.85 7.14 -14.46
CA SER A 180 11.49 5.99 -13.84
C SER A 180 12.76 6.45 -13.13
N GLY A 181 12.74 6.38 -11.81
CA GLY A 181 13.82 6.77 -10.92
C GLY A 181 14.92 5.72 -10.78
N GLY A 182 16.01 6.07 -10.09
CA GLY A 182 17.23 5.25 -10.01
C GLY A 182 17.05 3.85 -9.42
N HIS A 183 15.94 3.57 -8.74
CA HIS A 183 15.59 2.26 -8.17
C HIS A 183 14.39 1.60 -8.84
N CYS A 184 14.15 1.93 -10.12
CA CYS A 184 13.06 1.40 -10.91
C CYS A 184 13.61 0.88 -12.24
N TYR A 185 13.27 -0.37 -12.58
CA TYR A 185 13.53 -0.96 -13.89
C TYR A 185 12.29 -0.84 -14.77
N THR A 186 12.46 -0.58 -16.06
CA THR A 186 11.39 -0.59 -17.06
C THR A 186 11.64 -1.62 -18.15
N LEU A 187 10.57 -2.32 -18.56
CA LEU A 187 10.59 -3.24 -19.70
C LEU A 187 10.17 -2.49 -20.96
N ASN A 188 11.13 -2.26 -21.86
CA ASN A 188 10.98 -1.51 -23.09
C ASN A 188 11.13 -2.43 -24.30
N ASN A 189 10.70 -1.99 -25.49
CA ASN A 189 10.84 -2.74 -26.74
C ASN A 189 10.36 -4.20 -26.61
N ILE A 190 9.20 -4.40 -25.98
CA ILE A 190 8.62 -5.74 -25.82
C ILE A 190 8.31 -6.31 -27.22
N ASP A 191 8.76 -7.53 -27.47
CA ASP A 191 8.58 -8.22 -28.74
C ASP A 191 7.09 -8.28 -29.11
N LYS A 192 6.79 -8.02 -30.39
CA LYS A 192 5.41 -7.96 -30.92
C LYS A 192 4.68 -9.29 -30.79
N ILE A 193 5.38 -10.41 -30.57
CA ILE A 193 4.76 -11.72 -30.31
C ILE A 193 3.95 -11.75 -29.01
N ILE A 194 4.19 -10.83 -28.06
CA ILE A 194 3.52 -10.79 -26.76
C ILE A 194 2.93 -9.41 -26.48
N LYS A 195 1.71 -9.36 -25.93
CA LYS A 195 1.09 -8.09 -25.51
C LYS A 195 1.65 -7.66 -24.16
N ASN A 196 1.96 -6.37 -23.99
CA ASN A 196 2.46 -5.81 -22.72
C ASN A 196 1.57 -6.17 -21.53
N LYS A 197 0.24 -6.06 -21.68
CA LYS A 197 -0.71 -6.43 -20.61
C LYS A 197 -0.65 -7.91 -20.24
N TYR A 198 -0.47 -8.80 -21.22
CA TYR A 198 -0.30 -10.22 -20.94
C TYR A 198 1.00 -10.48 -20.15
N LEU A 199 2.12 -9.91 -20.61
CA LEU A 199 3.40 -10.02 -19.91
C LEU A 199 3.31 -9.45 -18.48
N TYR A 200 2.62 -8.32 -18.31
CA TYR A 200 2.35 -7.74 -17.00
C TYR A 200 1.61 -8.71 -16.08
N TYR A 201 0.49 -9.27 -16.52
CA TYR A 201 -0.29 -10.18 -15.70
C TYR A 201 0.47 -11.47 -15.37
N TYR A 202 1.28 -11.99 -16.30
CA TYR A 202 2.16 -13.13 -16.04
C TYR A 202 3.22 -12.82 -14.97
N LEU A 203 3.89 -11.66 -15.08
CA LEU A 203 4.88 -11.22 -14.08
C LEU A 203 4.21 -10.95 -12.74
N LYS A 204 3.04 -10.31 -12.73
CA LYS A 204 2.27 -10.01 -11.52
C LYS A 204 1.79 -11.27 -10.80
N ALA A 205 1.36 -12.29 -11.56
CA ALA A 205 1.02 -13.60 -11.01
C ALA A 205 2.21 -14.27 -10.30
N ASN A 206 3.42 -14.02 -10.79
CA ASN A 206 4.67 -14.55 -10.24
C ASN A 206 5.40 -13.55 -9.33
N GLU A 207 4.78 -12.44 -8.94
CA GLU A 207 5.42 -11.37 -8.17
C GLU A 207 6.06 -11.89 -6.88
N ASN A 208 5.39 -12.77 -6.13
CA ASN A 208 5.97 -13.36 -4.92
C ASN A 208 7.27 -14.14 -5.21
N LYS A 209 7.35 -14.84 -6.35
CA LYS A 209 8.57 -15.55 -6.77
C LYS A 209 9.65 -14.55 -7.18
N ILE A 210 9.29 -13.49 -7.89
CA ILE A 210 10.20 -12.41 -8.29
C ILE A 210 10.78 -11.73 -7.04
N MET A 211 9.93 -11.32 -6.09
CA MET A 211 10.34 -10.70 -4.84
C MET A 211 11.21 -11.63 -3.99
N ALA A 212 11.00 -12.96 -4.05
CA ALA A 212 11.84 -13.93 -3.36
C ALA A 212 13.27 -14.02 -3.93
N LEU A 213 13.54 -13.54 -5.15
CA LEU A 213 14.89 -13.48 -5.74
C LEU A 213 15.76 -12.37 -5.14
N ARG A 214 15.19 -11.50 -4.29
CA ARG A 214 15.91 -10.39 -3.66
C ARG A 214 17.11 -10.89 -2.84
N VAL A 215 18.22 -10.16 -2.91
CA VAL A 215 19.47 -10.50 -2.21
C VAL A 215 19.83 -9.38 -1.24
N GLY A 216 20.32 -9.74 -0.05
CA GLY A 216 20.75 -8.82 1.01
C GLY A 216 19.75 -8.70 2.17
N SER A 217 20.25 -8.71 3.40
CA SER A 217 19.46 -8.46 4.62
C SER A 217 19.40 -6.95 4.90
N GLY A 218 18.20 -6.37 5.01
CA GLY A 218 17.97 -4.97 5.41
C GLY A 218 17.59 -4.03 4.26
N TYR A 219 18.29 -4.08 3.12
CA TYR A 219 17.95 -3.34 1.90
C TYR A 219 18.11 -4.26 0.68
N PRO A 220 17.11 -5.08 0.34
CA PRO A 220 17.20 -6.03 -0.74
C PRO A 220 17.33 -5.30 -2.09
N ILE A 221 18.26 -5.74 -2.93
CA ILE A 221 18.49 -5.16 -4.27
C ILE A 221 18.30 -6.25 -5.33
N PHE A 222 17.63 -5.92 -6.42
CA PHE A 222 17.54 -6.76 -7.61
C PHE A 222 18.85 -6.65 -8.41
N LYS A 223 19.74 -7.65 -8.32
CA LYS A 223 20.99 -7.67 -9.11
C LYS A 223 20.69 -8.01 -10.58
N ASN A 224 21.33 -7.29 -11.51
CA ASN A 224 21.27 -7.51 -12.97
C ASN A 224 21.48 -8.97 -13.42
N LEU A 225 22.14 -9.81 -12.63
CA LEU A 225 22.36 -11.22 -12.96
C LEU A 225 21.09 -12.11 -12.86
N LEU A 226 20.03 -11.68 -12.17
CA LEU A 226 18.87 -12.52 -11.88
C LEU A 226 17.80 -12.52 -12.98
N TRP A 227 17.82 -11.55 -13.90
CA TRP A 227 16.97 -11.53 -15.10
C TRP A 227 17.16 -12.76 -15.99
N LYS A 228 18.34 -13.40 -15.93
CA LYS A 228 18.67 -14.60 -16.71
C LYS A 228 17.91 -15.85 -16.25
N ASN A 229 17.37 -15.84 -15.03
CA ASN A 229 16.75 -17.01 -14.39
C ASN A 229 15.24 -16.89 -14.22
N LEU A 230 14.63 -15.76 -14.62
CA LEU A 230 13.18 -15.63 -14.74
C LEU A 230 12.74 -16.42 -15.99
N LYS A 231 12.39 -17.68 -15.75
CA LYS A 231 11.71 -18.57 -16.69
C LYS A 231 10.19 -18.40 -16.58
#